data_AF-A0AA86S9A3-F1
#
_entry.id   AF-A0AA86S9A3-F1
#
_cell.length_a   1.000
_cell.length_b   1.000
_cell.length_c   1.000
_cell.angle_alpha   90.00
_cell.angle_beta   90.00
_cell.angle_gamma   90.00
#
_symmetry.space_group_name_H-M   'P 1'
#
loop_
_entity.id
_entity.type
_entity.pdbx_description
1 polymer ?
#
loop_
_entity_poly.entity_id
_entity_poly.type
_entity_poly.pdbx_seq_one_letter_code
_entity_poly.pdbx_strand_id
1 'polypeptide(L)'
;MIDIEVNSRRVKVHTGQGTFEYTEWKNLKVGHIVKIMKDEFFPADLLLLSSSYEDAFCYVETMNLDGETNLKLKQGLEVTSSLHEDFQFSDFQATINCEDPNANLYSFVGSMEYKEQQYPLSPLQLLLRDSKLRNTDYIFGAVIFTDHDTKVIQNSTDAPSKRTKVEKKMDRVVYFMFCIVFLMAFVGSIFFGITTKDDLDNGLMKRWYLRPDDSTIFFDPKRAPAAAIFHFLQP
;
A
#
# COMPACT_ATOMS: atom_id res chain seq x y z
N MET A 1 -0.24 -6.60 -7.05
CA MET A 1 -1.01 -7.62 -7.82
C MET A 1 -2.24 -8.05 -7.02
N ILE A 2 -2.07 -8.46 -5.76
CA ILE A 2 -3.16 -8.82 -4.84
C ILE A 2 -4.10 -7.62 -4.58
N ASP A 3 -3.57 -6.41 -4.36
CA ASP A 3 -4.41 -5.23 -4.07
C ASP A 3 -5.36 -4.85 -5.21
N ILE A 4 -4.91 -5.02 -6.47
CA ILE A 4 -5.73 -4.73 -7.66
C ILE A 4 -6.88 -5.74 -7.75
N GLU A 5 -6.61 -7.01 -7.47
CA GLU A 5 -7.61 -8.07 -7.50
C GLU A 5 -8.68 -7.87 -6.41
N VAL A 6 -8.28 -7.53 -5.19
CA VAL A 6 -9.21 -7.22 -4.09
C VAL A 6 -10.07 -6.00 -4.43
N ASN A 7 -9.46 -4.94 -4.96
CA ASN A 7 -10.18 -3.71 -5.31
C ASN A 7 -11.09 -3.84 -6.54
N SER A 8 -10.91 -4.89 -7.35
CA SER A 8 -11.78 -5.23 -8.48
C SER A 8 -12.99 -6.10 -8.11
N ARG A 9 -13.10 -6.53 -6.84
CA ARG A 9 -14.29 -7.23 -6.36
C ARG A 9 -15.52 -6.33 -6.48
N ARG A 10 -16.67 -6.95 -6.68
CA ARG A 10 -17.94 -6.25 -6.88
C ARG A 10 -18.83 -6.40 -5.66
N VAL A 11 -19.61 -5.36 -5.38
CA VAL A 11 -20.65 -5.35 -4.35
C VAL A 11 -21.87 -4.63 -4.91
N LYS A 12 -23.06 -4.99 -4.42
CA LYS A 12 -24.30 -4.30 -4.79
C LYS A 12 -24.40 -3.00 -4.01
N VAL A 13 -24.57 -1.89 -4.72
CA VAL A 13 -24.74 -0.53 -4.16
C VAL A 13 -26.08 0.02 -4.58
N HIS A 14 -26.77 0.70 -3.68
CA HIS A 14 -28.01 1.43 -3.99
C HIS A 14 -27.71 2.62 -4.92
N THR A 15 -28.38 2.66 -6.07
CA THR A 15 -28.20 3.70 -7.10
C THR A 15 -29.35 4.72 -7.14
N GLY A 16 -30.29 4.64 -6.18
CA GLY A 16 -31.52 5.42 -6.17
C GLY A 16 -32.75 4.60 -6.56
N GLN A 17 -33.95 5.10 -6.23
CA GLN A 17 -35.24 4.45 -6.54
C GLN A 17 -35.36 2.98 -6.06
N GLY A 18 -34.57 2.59 -5.05
CA GLY A 18 -34.62 1.25 -4.49
C GLY A 18 -33.97 0.18 -5.35
N THR A 19 -33.13 0.56 -6.32
CA THR A 19 -32.38 -0.39 -7.15
C THR A 19 -30.95 -0.56 -6.64
N PHE A 20 -30.46 -1.80 -6.69
CA PHE A 20 -29.09 -2.15 -6.32
C PHE A 20 -28.31 -2.66 -7.51
N GLU A 21 -27.22 -1.98 -7.85
CA GLU A 21 -26.36 -2.33 -8.99
C GLU A 21 -24.95 -2.70 -8.54
N TYR A 22 -24.30 -3.55 -9.33
CA TYR A 22 -22.95 -4.01 -9.02
C TYR A 22 -21.89 -2.96 -9.35
N THR A 23 -21.20 -2.49 -8.30
CA THR A 23 -20.09 -1.55 -8.37
C THR A 23 -18.81 -2.20 -7.83
N GLU A 24 -17.66 -1.79 -8.36
CA GLU A 24 -16.34 -2.24 -7.86
C GLU A 24 -16.01 -1.59 -6.51
N TRP A 25 -15.31 -2.31 -5.64
CA TRP A 25 -14.97 -1.84 -4.28
C TRP A 25 -14.27 -0.48 -4.29
N LYS A 26 -13.37 -0.23 -5.24
CA LYS A 26 -12.64 1.05 -5.38
C LYS A 26 -13.54 2.27 -5.66
N ASN A 27 -14.78 2.07 -6.08
CA ASN A 27 -15.74 3.14 -6.39
C ASN A 27 -16.71 3.41 -5.23
N LEU A 28 -16.61 2.69 -4.11
CA LEU A 28 -17.43 2.92 -2.93
C LEU A 28 -17.06 4.24 -2.25
N LYS A 29 -18.09 4.91 -1.72
CA LYS A 29 -17.96 6.16 -1.00
C LYS A 29 -18.74 6.08 0.31
N VAL A 30 -18.36 6.90 1.28
CA VAL A 30 -19.10 7.08 2.53
C VAL A 30 -20.54 7.48 2.23
N GLY A 31 -21.49 6.89 2.96
CA GLY A 31 -22.93 7.08 2.78
C GLY A 31 -23.58 6.17 1.73
N HIS A 32 -22.81 5.44 0.93
CA HIS A 32 -23.40 4.40 0.06
C HIS A 32 -24.05 3.30 0.89
N ILE A 33 -25.22 2.84 0.46
CA ILE A 33 -25.88 1.66 1.03
C ILE A 33 -25.49 0.46 0.18
N VAL A 34 -24.91 -0.55 0.82
CA VAL A 34 -24.46 -1.78 0.19
C VAL A 34 -25.32 -2.96 0.63
N LYS A 35 -25.61 -3.85 -0.32
CA LYS A 35 -26.22 -5.15 -0.05
C LYS A 35 -25.14 -6.22 -0.17
N ILE A 36 -24.92 -6.96 0.90
CA ILE A 36 -23.88 -7.99 0.99
C ILE A 36 -24.54 -9.33 1.16
N MET A 37 -24.16 -10.30 0.33
CA MET A 37 -24.72 -11.64 0.34
C MET A 37 -23.93 -12.56 1.27
N LYS A 38 -24.53 -13.69 1.64
CA LYS A 38 -23.89 -14.75 2.41
C LYS A 38 -22.51 -15.12 1.86
N ASP A 39 -21.56 -15.31 2.77
CA ASP A 39 -20.18 -15.70 2.46
C ASP A 39 -19.38 -14.67 1.64
N GLU A 40 -19.84 -13.42 1.55
CA GLU A 40 -19.07 -12.30 0.99
C GLU A 40 -18.28 -11.55 2.07
N PHE A 41 -17.20 -10.91 1.63
CA PHE A 41 -16.36 -10.05 2.46
C PHE A 41 -16.89 -8.61 2.48
N PHE A 42 -16.70 -7.92 3.59
CA PHE A 42 -17.06 -6.51 3.71
C PHE A 42 -16.01 -5.62 3.02
N PRO A 43 -16.43 -4.76 2.07
CA PRO A 43 -15.51 -3.94 1.27
C PRO A 43 -14.92 -2.75 2.02
N ALA A 44 -15.59 -2.32 3.08
CA ALA A 44 -15.37 -1.10 3.83
C ALA A 44 -15.89 -1.31 5.26
N ASP A 45 -15.70 -0.35 6.15
CA ASP A 45 -16.39 -0.40 7.45
C ASP A 45 -17.84 0.04 7.24
N LEU A 46 -18.77 -0.79 7.72
CA LEU A 46 -20.20 -0.63 7.49
C LEU A 46 -20.94 -0.50 8.82
N LEU A 47 -21.99 0.30 8.82
CA LEU A 47 -23.03 0.27 9.84
C LEU A 47 -24.14 -0.69 9.40
N LEU A 48 -24.43 -1.70 10.21
CA LEU A 48 -25.51 -2.65 9.97
C LEU A 48 -26.88 -1.96 10.10
N LEU A 49 -27.62 -1.88 8.99
CA LEU A 49 -28.98 -1.33 8.96
C LEU A 49 -30.01 -2.43 9.20
N SER A 50 -29.94 -3.49 8.40
CA SER A 50 -30.86 -4.62 8.45
C SER A 50 -30.20 -5.89 7.95
N SER A 51 -30.81 -7.03 8.23
CA SER A 51 -30.36 -8.34 7.77
C SER A 51 -31.52 -9.18 7.26
N SER A 52 -31.21 -10.39 6.82
CA SER A 52 -32.23 -11.40 6.49
C SER A 52 -33.04 -11.87 7.71
N TYR A 53 -32.65 -11.50 8.94
CA TYR A 53 -33.37 -11.82 10.17
C TYR A 53 -34.22 -10.63 10.65
N GLU A 54 -35.38 -10.90 11.23
CA GLU A 54 -36.33 -9.86 11.71
C GLU A 54 -35.73 -8.94 12.79
N ASP A 55 -34.84 -9.48 13.64
CA ASP A 55 -34.18 -8.72 14.72
C ASP A 55 -32.90 -7.99 14.25
N ALA A 56 -32.65 -7.92 12.93
CA ALA A 56 -31.49 -7.27 12.32
C ALA A 56 -30.12 -7.71 12.85
N PHE A 57 -29.97 -8.98 13.26
CA PHE A 57 -28.66 -9.54 13.62
C PHE A 57 -27.97 -10.23 12.44
N CYS A 58 -26.65 -10.36 12.52
CA CYS A 58 -25.87 -11.19 11.60
C CYS A 58 -24.66 -11.81 12.30
N TYR A 59 -24.09 -12.86 11.71
CA TYR A 59 -22.85 -13.46 12.18
C TYR A 59 -21.68 -13.06 11.30
N VAL A 60 -20.59 -12.65 11.95
CA VAL A 60 -19.39 -12.16 11.28
C VAL A 60 -18.20 -12.99 11.71
N GLU A 61 -17.45 -13.47 10.73
CA GLU A 61 -16.15 -14.12 10.92
C GLU A 61 -15.03 -13.08 10.80
N THR A 62 -14.19 -12.96 11.82
CA THR A 62 -13.07 -12.00 11.89
C THR A 62 -11.70 -12.66 11.78
N MET A 63 -11.61 -13.89 11.26
CA MET A 63 -10.35 -14.62 11.13
C MET A 63 -9.24 -13.84 10.41
N ASN A 64 -9.60 -12.97 9.45
CA ASN A 64 -8.64 -12.12 8.73
C ASN A 64 -8.06 -10.96 9.58
N LEU A 65 -8.70 -10.60 10.69
CA LEU A 65 -8.36 -9.45 11.52
C LEU A 65 -7.57 -9.86 12.75
N ASP A 66 -8.14 -10.75 13.57
CA ASP A 66 -7.60 -11.16 14.87
C ASP A 66 -7.23 -12.66 14.92
N GLY A 67 -7.46 -13.41 13.84
CA GLY A 67 -7.20 -14.85 13.79
C GLY A 67 -8.19 -15.68 14.61
N GLU A 68 -9.25 -15.07 15.15
CA GLU A 68 -10.28 -15.79 15.88
C GLU A 68 -11.21 -16.54 14.92
N THR A 69 -11.50 -17.81 15.23
CA THR A 69 -12.40 -18.67 14.43
C THR A 69 -13.86 -18.59 14.89
N ASN A 70 -14.12 -17.90 16.00
CA ASN A 70 -15.46 -17.75 16.54
C ASN A 70 -16.26 -16.74 15.71
N LEU A 71 -17.53 -17.06 15.49
CA LEU A 71 -18.47 -16.13 14.88
C LEU A 71 -18.89 -15.08 15.91
N LYS A 72 -18.76 -13.81 15.54
CA LYS A 72 -19.20 -12.68 16.35
C LYS A 72 -20.63 -12.29 15.94
N LEU A 73 -21.52 -12.21 16.91
CA LEU A 73 -22.87 -11.69 16.69
C LEU A 73 -22.80 -10.16 16.59
N LYS A 74 -23.39 -9.61 15.54
CA LYS A 74 -23.58 -8.18 15.32
C LYS A 74 -25.06 -7.89 15.20
N GLN A 75 -25.50 -6.75 15.71
CA GLN A 75 -26.92 -6.41 15.76
C GLN A 75 -27.11 -4.96 15.31
N GLY A 76 -27.99 -4.77 14.34
CA GLY A 76 -28.42 -3.47 13.84
C GLY A 76 -29.31 -2.76 14.84
N LEU A 77 -29.79 -1.57 14.47
CA LEU A 77 -30.81 -0.89 15.24
C LEU A 77 -32.19 -1.48 14.93
N GLU A 78 -33.02 -1.65 15.95
CA GLU A 78 -34.39 -2.16 15.79
C GLU A 78 -35.22 -1.28 14.85
N VAL A 79 -34.97 0.03 14.84
CA VAL A 79 -35.72 0.99 14.01
C VAL A 79 -35.47 0.85 12.50
N THR A 80 -34.37 0.19 12.12
CA THR A 80 -34.04 -0.11 10.72
C THR A 80 -34.26 -1.58 10.37
N SER A 81 -34.70 -2.43 11.32
CA SER A 81 -34.82 -3.87 11.09
C SER A 81 -35.80 -4.24 9.99
N SER A 82 -36.89 -3.49 9.88
CA SER A 82 -37.94 -3.66 8.87
C SER A 82 -37.53 -3.45 7.41
N LEU A 83 -36.29 -3.02 7.13
CA LEU A 83 -35.76 -2.75 5.78
C LEU A 83 -35.24 -4.05 5.13
N HIS A 84 -36.12 -4.96 4.73
CA HIS A 84 -35.75 -6.24 4.12
C HIS A 84 -35.71 -6.22 2.59
N GLU A 85 -36.47 -5.32 1.97
CA GLU A 85 -36.61 -5.23 0.52
C GLU A 85 -35.88 -4.03 -0.07
N ASP A 86 -35.31 -4.23 -1.26
CA ASP A 86 -34.51 -3.24 -1.96
C ASP A 86 -35.27 -1.92 -2.18
N PHE A 87 -36.59 -2.00 -2.43
CA PHE A 87 -37.44 -0.84 -2.68
C PHE A 87 -37.60 0.09 -1.47
N GLN A 88 -37.47 -0.44 -0.24
CA GLN A 88 -37.66 0.34 1.00
C GLN A 88 -36.55 1.37 1.20
N PHE A 89 -35.40 1.17 0.56
CA PHE A 89 -34.30 2.13 0.55
C PHE A 89 -34.54 3.32 -0.38
N SER A 90 -35.67 3.38 -1.10
CA SER A 90 -36.03 4.56 -1.92
C SER A 90 -36.32 5.79 -1.06
N ASP A 91 -37.03 5.58 0.06
CA ASP A 91 -37.47 6.65 0.97
C ASP A 91 -36.65 6.69 2.27
N PHE A 92 -35.60 5.84 2.36
CA PHE A 92 -34.76 5.76 3.53
C PHE A 92 -33.80 6.95 3.58
N GLN A 93 -33.94 7.76 4.64
CA GLN A 93 -33.05 8.88 4.92
C GLN A 93 -32.66 8.86 6.39
N ALA A 94 -31.36 8.81 6.65
CA ALA A 94 -30.79 8.87 7.99
C ALA A 94 -29.47 9.65 7.95
N THR A 95 -29.15 10.33 9.06
CA THR A 95 -27.88 11.01 9.25
C THR A 95 -27.06 10.25 10.29
N ILE A 96 -25.82 9.89 9.97
CA ILE A 96 -24.95 9.17 10.89
C ILE A 96 -23.81 10.10 11.29
N ASN A 97 -23.70 10.35 12.60
CA ASN A 97 -22.59 11.08 13.20
C ASN A 97 -21.75 10.09 13.99
N CYS A 98 -20.44 10.04 13.77
CA CYS A 98 -19.55 9.10 14.47
C CYS A 98 -18.20 9.74 14.78
N GLU A 99 -17.40 9.05 15.58
CA GLU A 99 -16.01 9.42 15.90
C GLU A 99 -15.12 9.51 14.66
N ASP A 100 -14.00 10.24 14.78
CA ASP A 100 -12.98 10.28 13.73
C ASP A 100 -12.33 8.89 13.52
N PRO A 101 -11.84 8.59 12.30
CA PRO A 101 -11.11 7.36 12.00
C PRO A 101 -9.97 7.12 13.00
N ASN A 102 -9.93 5.92 13.57
CA ASN A 102 -8.92 5.55 14.57
C ASN A 102 -8.59 4.05 14.51
N ALA A 103 -7.42 3.68 15.05
CA ALA A 103 -6.90 2.32 15.01
C ALA A 103 -7.55 1.34 16.01
N ASN A 104 -8.53 1.78 16.82
CA ASN A 104 -9.16 0.92 17.81
C ASN A 104 -10.33 0.14 17.18
N LEU A 105 -10.09 -1.15 16.91
CA LEU A 105 -11.06 -2.05 16.26
C LEU A 105 -12.32 -2.32 17.12
N TYR A 106 -12.21 -2.20 18.44
CA TYR A 106 -13.27 -2.59 19.37
C TYR A 106 -14.05 -1.42 19.97
N SER A 107 -13.62 -0.18 19.70
CA SER A 107 -14.39 1.01 20.04
C SER A 107 -15.11 1.55 18.82
N PHE A 108 -16.33 2.03 19.04
CA PHE A 108 -17.09 2.80 18.07
C PHE A 108 -18.12 3.58 18.85
N VAL A 109 -18.10 4.91 18.69
CA VAL A 109 -19.07 5.82 19.29
C VAL A 109 -19.68 6.65 18.19
N GLY A 110 -21.01 6.70 18.17
CA GLY A 110 -21.75 7.52 17.23
C GLY A 110 -23.23 7.59 17.56
N SER A 111 -23.97 8.28 16.71
CA SER A 111 -25.42 8.33 16.74
C SER A 111 -25.99 8.38 15.34
N MET A 112 -27.08 7.66 15.12
CA MET A 112 -27.88 7.75 13.91
C MET A 112 -29.15 8.55 14.20
N GLU A 113 -29.37 9.60 13.42
CA GLU A 113 -30.63 10.35 13.40
C GLU A 113 -31.52 9.77 12.30
N TYR A 114 -32.69 9.27 12.69
CA TYR A 114 -33.68 8.67 11.79
C TYR A 114 -35.07 9.07 12.24
N LYS A 115 -35.89 9.59 11.32
CA LYS A 115 -37.25 10.10 11.62
C LYS A 115 -37.29 11.07 12.80
N GLU A 116 -36.37 12.04 12.82
CA GLU A 116 -36.23 13.07 13.87
C GLU A 116 -35.92 12.52 15.28
N GLN A 117 -35.54 11.24 15.37
CA GLN A 117 -35.13 10.61 16.62
C GLN A 117 -33.67 10.15 16.54
N GLN A 118 -32.93 10.38 17.63
CA GLN A 118 -31.52 10.04 17.73
C GLN A 118 -31.34 8.69 18.44
N TYR A 119 -30.58 7.79 17.81
CA TYR A 119 -30.27 6.46 18.31
C TYR A 119 -28.76 6.32 18.52
N PRO A 120 -28.31 5.89 19.71
CA PRO A 120 -26.88 5.70 19.98
C PRO A 120 -26.36 4.49 19.21
N LEU A 121 -25.14 4.61 18.70
CA LEU A 121 -24.41 3.54 18.02
C LEU A 121 -23.30 3.01 18.91
N SER A 122 -23.05 1.71 18.81
CA SER A 122 -22.04 0.99 19.55
C SER A 122 -21.24 0.07 18.62
N PRO A 123 -20.15 -0.56 19.09
CA PRO A 123 -19.41 -1.55 18.29
C PRO A 123 -20.25 -2.74 17.83
N LEU A 124 -21.45 -2.95 18.39
CA LEU A 124 -22.37 -4.02 18.01
C LEU A 124 -22.97 -3.84 16.61
N GLN A 125 -23.17 -2.59 16.18
CA GLN A 125 -23.69 -2.22 14.86
C GLN A 125 -22.58 -2.12 13.80
N LEU A 126 -21.31 -2.07 14.22
CA LEU A 126 -20.17 -1.88 13.34
C LEU A 126 -19.68 -3.20 12.73
N LEU A 127 -19.55 -3.22 11.40
CA LEU A 127 -18.98 -4.30 10.61
C LEU A 127 -17.64 -3.81 10.03
N LEU A 128 -16.56 -4.53 10.32
CA LEU A 128 -15.21 -4.13 9.91
C LEU A 128 -14.88 -4.68 8.52
N ARG A 129 -14.15 -3.89 7.72
CA ARG A 129 -13.58 -4.32 6.44
C ARG A 129 -12.85 -5.66 6.55
N ASP A 130 -12.89 -6.45 5.48
CA ASP A 130 -12.26 -7.78 5.36
C ASP A 130 -12.79 -8.86 6.33
N SER A 131 -13.79 -8.54 7.16
CA SER A 131 -14.61 -9.54 7.84
C SER A 131 -15.56 -10.20 6.84
N LYS A 132 -16.01 -11.42 7.15
CA LYS A 132 -16.87 -12.22 6.26
C LYS A 132 -18.25 -12.44 6.88
N LEU A 133 -19.30 -12.22 6.08
CA LEU A 133 -20.66 -12.55 6.48
C LEU A 133 -20.86 -14.06 6.51
N ARG A 134 -21.34 -14.60 7.63
CA ARG A 134 -21.63 -16.02 7.81
C ARG A 134 -23.03 -16.22 8.36
N ASN A 135 -23.62 -17.39 8.12
CA ASN A 135 -24.90 -17.80 8.71
C ASN A 135 -25.99 -16.71 8.63
N THR A 136 -26.02 -15.92 7.57
CA THR A 136 -26.97 -14.84 7.32
C THR A 136 -27.02 -14.69 5.80
N ASP A 137 -28.22 -14.64 5.21
CA ASP A 137 -28.37 -14.74 3.75
C ASP A 137 -27.99 -13.45 3.04
N TYR A 138 -28.34 -12.31 3.63
CA TYR A 138 -27.92 -10.99 3.19
C TYR A 138 -27.96 -9.99 4.35
N ILE A 139 -27.24 -8.89 4.18
CA ILE A 139 -27.37 -7.69 5.01
C ILE A 139 -27.44 -6.45 4.13
N PHE A 140 -28.01 -5.38 4.69
CA PHE A 140 -27.85 -4.03 4.20
C PHE A 140 -27.01 -3.23 5.18
N GLY A 141 -26.00 -2.56 4.66
CA GLY A 141 -25.10 -1.74 5.46
C GLY A 141 -24.85 -0.37 4.83
N ALA A 142 -24.73 0.65 5.67
CA ALA A 142 -24.26 1.97 5.24
C ALA A 142 -22.74 2.04 5.37
N VAL A 143 -22.05 2.48 4.32
CA VAL A 143 -20.60 2.67 4.34
C VAL A 143 -20.26 3.87 5.23
N ILE A 144 -19.47 3.66 6.29
CA ILE A 144 -19.08 4.72 7.21
C ILE A 144 -17.62 5.17 7.01
N PHE A 145 -16.69 4.23 6.83
CA PHE A 145 -15.29 4.53 6.55
C PHE A 145 -14.82 3.74 5.34
N THR A 146 -14.05 4.41 4.48
CA THR A 146 -13.55 3.85 3.22
C THR A 146 -12.04 3.92 3.15
N ASP A 147 -11.44 2.97 2.43
CA ASP A 147 -10.00 2.97 2.13
C ASP A 147 -9.12 3.16 3.38
N HIS A 148 -8.25 4.19 3.40
CA HIS A 148 -7.34 4.46 4.51
C HIS A 148 -8.04 4.82 5.83
N ASP A 149 -9.32 5.21 5.80
CA ASP A 149 -10.07 5.56 7.00
C ASP A 149 -10.63 4.34 7.73
N THR A 150 -10.61 3.15 7.12
CA THR A 150 -11.12 1.95 7.80
C THR A 150 -10.24 1.63 9.01
N LYS A 151 -10.89 1.20 10.10
CA LYS A 151 -10.19 0.89 11.36
C LYS A 151 -9.15 -0.21 11.18
N VAL A 152 -9.39 -1.13 10.24
CA VAL A 152 -8.47 -2.22 9.89
C VAL A 152 -7.18 -1.68 9.28
N ILE A 153 -7.28 -0.73 8.34
CA ILE A 153 -6.09 -0.12 7.73
C ILE A 153 -5.39 0.81 8.72
N GLN A 154 -6.14 1.56 9.52
CA GLN A 154 -5.59 2.38 10.62
C GLN A 154 -4.87 1.54 11.68
N ASN A 155 -5.33 0.31 11.94
CA ASN A 155 -4.69 -0.63 12.85
C ASN A 155 -3.49 -1.35 12.21
N SER A 156 -3.35 -1.29 10.88
CA SER A 156 -2.22 -1.89 10.17
C SER A 156 -0.96 -1.05 10.32
N THR A 157 0.20 -1.71 10.35
CA THR A 157 1.49 -1.01 10.31
C THR A 157 1.91 -0.83 8.87
N ASP A 158 2.33 0.38 8.51
CA ASP A 158 2.93 0.67 7.20
C ASP A 158 3.99 -0.38 6.86
N ALA A 159 3.88 -0.94 5.66
CA ALA A 159 4.80 -1.98 5.21
C ALA A 159 6.24 -1.42 5.20
N PRO A 160 7.13 -1.87 6.11
CA PRO A 160 8.47 -1.34 6.14
C PRO A 160 9.24 -1.86 4.92
N SER A 161 10.09 -1.03 4.33
CA SER A 161 11.06 -1.50 3.34
C SER A 161 12.07 -2.41 4.03
N LYS A 162 11.82 -3.72 3.99
CA LYS A 162 12.68 -4.73 4.60
C LYS A 162 13.85 -5.00 3.66
N ARG A 163 15.05 -4.52 4.03
CA ARG A 163 16.30 -4.99 3.44
C ARG A 163 16.86 -6.17 4.23
N THR A 164 17.26 -7.23 3.55
CA THR A 164 17.78 -8.43 4.21
C THR A 164 19.17 -8.17 4.80
N LYS A 165 19.53 -8.93 5.84
CA LYS A 165 20.89 -8.87 6.41
C LYS A 165 21.96 -9.27 5.37
N VAL A 166 21.59 -10.10 4.39
CA VAL A 166 22.46 -10.53 3.29
C VAL A 166 22.68 -9.37 2.30
N GLU A 167 21.63 -8.66 1.90
CA GLU A 167 21.76 -7.46 1.05
C GLU A 167 22.71 -6.43 1.68
N LYS A 168 22.56 -6.14 2.98
CA LYS A 168 23.47 -5.21 3.68
C LYS A 168 24.93 -5.69 3.70
N LYS A 169 25.17 -7.00 3.73
CA LYS A 169 26.52 -7.58 3.62
C LYS A 169 27.04 -7.50 2.19
N MET A 170 26.17 -7.75 1.21
CA MET A 170 26.50 -7.64 -0.22
C MET A 170 26.94 -6.21 -0.56
N ASP A 171 26.21 -5.18 -0.10
CA ASP A 171 26.59 -3.78 -0.28
C ASP A 171 28.02 -3.52 0.24
N ARG A 172 28.37 -4.07 1.41
CA ARG A 172 29.72 -3.93 1.98
C ARG A 172 30.79 -4.60 1.12
N VAL A 173 30.51 -5.77 0.55
CA VAL A 173 31.43 -6.45 -0.39
C VAL A 173 31.58 -5.64 -1.68
N VAL A 174 30.49 -5.06 -2.20
CA VAL A 174 30.52 -4.19 -3.38
C VAL A 174 31.40 -2.97 -3.15
N TYR A 175 31.24 -2.26 -2.02
CA TYR A 175 32.11 -1.14 -1.68
C TYR A 175 33.58 -1.56 -1.53
N PHE A 176 33.84 -2.73 -0.94
CA PHE A 176 35.19 -3.24 -0.80
C PHE A 176 35.85 -3.55 -2.17
N MET A 177 35.12 -4.22 -3.07
CA MET A 177 35.60 -4.48 -4.43
C MET A 177 35.84 -3.18 -5.20
N PHE A 178 34.92 -2.22 -5.09
CA PHE A 178 35.07 -0.90 -5.70
C PHE A 178 36.35 -0.19 -5.23
N CYS A 179 36.63 -0.22 -3.93
CA CYS A 179 37.87 0.33 -3.38
C CYS A 179 39.12 -0.37 -3.93
N ILE A 180 39.13 -1.70 -4.06
CA ILE A 180 40.27 -2.43 -4.62
C ILE A 180 40.51 -2.05 -6.09
N VAL A 181 39.46 -2.04 -6.91
CA VAL A 181 39.55 -1.65 -8.33
C VAL A 181 40.05 -0.21 -8.47
N PHE A 182 39.52 0.70 -7.67
CA PHE A 182 39.97 2.09 -7.62
C PHE A 182 41.46 2.20 -7.29
N LEU A 183 41.93 1.46 -6.28
CA LEU A 183 43.35 1.47 -5.88
C LEU A 183 44.26 0.92 -6.98
N MET A 184 43.88 -0.17 -7.65
CA MET A 184 44.67 -0.72 -8.77
C MET A 184 44.75 0.27 -9.93
N ALA A 185 43.63 0.90 -10.31
CA ALA A 185 43.60 1.93 -11.34
C ALA A 185 44.45 3.15 -10.95
N PHE A 186 44.39 3.57 -9.69
CA PHE A 186 45.15 4.70 -9.17
C PHE A 186 46.66 4.42 -9.18
N VAL A 187 47.10 3.26 -8.70
CA VAL A 187 48.51 2.84 -8.75
C VAL A 187 48.99 2.69 -10.19
N GLY A 188 48.18 2.08 -11.05
CA GLY A 188 48.46 1.97 -12.48
C GLY A 188 48.67 3.32 -13.15
N SER A 189 47.80 4.29 -12.84
CA SER A 189 47.91 5.67 -13.35
C SER A 189 49.16 6.40 -12.85
N ILE A 190 49.51 6.25 -11.57
CA ILE A 190 50.77 6.82 -11.03
C ILE A 190 52.00 6.18 -11.69
N PHE A 191 52.05 4.85 -11.78
CA PHE A 191 53.16 4.13 -12.38
C PHE A 191 53.34 4.51 -13.86
N PHE A 192 52.24 4.61 -14.60
CA PHE A 192 52.23 5.10 -15.97
C PHE A 192 52.78 6.52 -16.04
N GLY A 193 52.29 7.44 -15.20
CA GLY A 193 52.76 8.82 -15.16
C GLY A 193 54.26 8.98 -14.87
N ILE A 194 54.81 8.19 -13.94
CA ILE A 194 56.26 8.18 -13.64
C ILE A 194 57.05 7.59 -14.82
N THR A 195 56.64 6.42 -15.32
CA THR A 195 57.32 5.75 -16.44
C THR A 195 57.35 6.63 -17.69
N THR A 196 56.24 7.31 -18.01
CA THR A 196 56.17 8.24 -19.14
C THR A 196 57.08 9.46 -18.95
N LYS A 197 57.27 9.94 -17.71
CA LYS A 197 58.21 11.02 -17.41
C LYS A 197 59.66 10.57 -17.55
N ASP A 198 59.98 9.38 -17.05
CA ASP A 198 61.34 8.81 -17.12
C ASP A 198 61.72 8.38 -18.55
N ASP A 199 60.74 7.99 -19.37
CA ASP A 199 60.93 7.70 -20.80
C ASP A 199 61.22 8.96 -21.63
N LEU A 200 61.04 10.17 -21.07
CA LEU A 200 61.25 11.45 -21.74
C LEU A 200 62.62 12.04 -21.37
N ASP A 201 63.66 11.72 -22.14
CA ASP A 201 65.02 12.24 -21.93
C ASP A 201 65.35 13.32 -22.99
N ASN A 202 65.63 14.55 -22.56
CA ASN A 202 65.98 15.69 -23.42
C ASN A 202 65.01 15.95 -24.61
N GLY A 203 63.72 15.63 -24.46
CA GLY A 203 62.70 15.83 -25.48
C GLY A 203 62.56 14.69 -26.51
N LEU A 204 63.34 13.61 -26.36
CA LEU A 204 63.25 12.39 -27.17
C LEU A 204 62.78 11.22 -26.29
N MET A 205 61.69 10.57 -26.69
CA MET A 205 61.21 9.38 -25.98
C MET A 205 62.12 8.19 -26.23
N LYS A 206 62.56 7.51 -25.15
CA LYS A 206 63.41 6.31 -25.23
C LYS A 206 62.73 5.16 -26.00
N ARG A 207 61.40 5.10 -25.98
CA ARG A 207 60.56 4.13 -26.70
C ARG A 207 59.99 4.72 -27.99
N TRP A 208 60.89 5.05 -28.92
CA TRP A 208 60.60 5.65 -30.22
C TRP A 208 59.54 4.89 -31.06
N TYR A 209 59.36 3.59 -30.85
CA TYR A 209 58.38 2.75 -31.56
C TYR A 209 56.92 3.00 -31.12
N LEU A 210 56.69 3.68 -29.98
CA LEU A 210 55.35 4.05 -29.51
C LEU A 210 54.75 5.26 -30.26
N ARG A 211 55.50 5.89 -31.18
CA ARG A 211 55.08 7.01 -32.04
C ARG A 211 54.20 8.07 -31.34
N PRO A 212 54.72 8.79 -30.33
CA PRO A 212 53.98 9.85 -29.66
C PRO A 212 53.67 11.06 -30.57
N ASP A 213 54.33 11.16 -31.73
CA ASP A 213 54.07 12.21 -32.72
C ASP A 213 52.68 12.10 -33.37
N ASP A 214 52.02 10.95 -33.20
CA ASP A 214 50.63 10.69 -33.59
C ASP A 214 49.77 10.37 -32.34
N SER A 215 50.12 10.93 -31.18
CA SER A 215 49.42 10.67 -29.93
C SER A 215 48.13 11.48 -29.81
N THR A 216 47.05 10.79 -29.49
CA THR A 216 45.82 11.41 -28.99
C THR A 216 46.07 11.99 -27.59
N ILE A 217 45.22 12.92 -27.13
CA ILE A 217 45.36 13.69 -25.86
C ILE A 217 45.62 12.80 -24.63
N PHE A 218 45.32 11.51 -24.73
CA PHE A 218 45.51 10.46 -23.72
C PHE A 218 46.97 10.01 -23.50
N PHE A 219 47.85 10.22 -24.48
CA PHE A 219 49.24 9.75 -24.45
C PHE A 219 50.26 10.89 -24.62
N ASP A 220 49.87 12.15 -24.36
CA ASP A 220 50.75 13.31 -24.49
C ASP A 220 51.75 13.39 -23.31
N PRO A 221 53.05 13.09 -23.53
CA PRO A 221 54.05 13.10 -22.47
C PRO A 221 54.37 14.52 -21.96
N LYS A 222 54.02 15.58 -22.70
CA LYS A 222 54.22 16.98 -22.27
C LYS A 222 53.16 17.44 -21.26
N ARG A 223 52.03 16.72 -21.16
CA ARG A 223 50.92 16.97 -20.23
C ARG A 223 50.60 15.74 -19.38
N ALA A 224 51.65 15.12 -18.82
CA ALA A 224 51.57 13.91 -17.99
C ALA A 224 50.47 13.89 -16.90
N PRO A 225 50.23 14.96 -16.10
CA PRO A 225 49.15 14.93 -15.11
C PRO A 225 47.75 14.93 -15.73
N ALA A 226 47.56 15.55 -16.89
CA ALA A 226 46.27 15.52 -17.59
C ALA A 226 46.03 14.15 -18.24
N ALA A 227 47.05 13.57 -18.88
CA ALA A 227 47.00 12.21 -19.43
C ALA A 227 46.67 11.16 -18.35
N ALA A 228 47.25 11.29 -17.16
CA ALA A 228 46.97 10.41 -16.01
C ALA A 228 45.51 10.50 -15.53
N ILE A 229 44.93 11.70 -15.50
CA ILE A 229 43.52 11.92 -15.12
C ILE A 229 42.56 11.36 -16.17
N PHE A 230 42.85 11.57 -17.47
CA PHE A 230 42.03 11.03 -18.55
C PHE A 230 42.08 9.50 -18.63
N HIS A 231 43.23 8.89 -18.36
CA HIS A 231 43.36 7.43 -18.24
C HIS A 231 42.59 6.86 -17.03
N PHE A 232 42.45 7.63 -15.95
CA PHE A 232 41.70 7.21 -14.77
C PHE A 232 40.16 7.30 -14.94
N LEU A 233 39.68 8.22 -15.78
CA LEU A 233 38.24 8.49 -15.98
C LEU A 233 37.57 7.64 -17.08
N GLN A 234 38.32 6.79 -17.78
CA GLN A 234 37.75 5.92 -18.82
C GLN A 234 37.27 4.60 -18.18
N PRO A 235 36.01 4.16 -18.43
CA PRO A 235 35.44 2.94 -17.85
C PRO A 235 36.08 1.65 -18.38
#